data_AF-A0A4Q5WP62-F1
#
_entry.id   AF-A0A4Q5WP62-F1
#
_cell.length_a   1.000
_cell.length_b   1.000
_cell.length_c   1.000
_cell.angle_alpha   90.00
_cell.angle_beta   90.00
_cell.angle_gamma   90.00
#
_symmetry.space_group_name_H-M   'P 1'
#
loop_
_entity.id
_entity.type
_entity.pdbx_description
1 polymer ?
#
loop_
_entity_poly.entity_id
_entity_poly.type
_entity_poly.pdbx_seq_one_letter_code
_entity_poly.pdbx_strand_id
1 'polypeptide(L)'
;MDLAELFAQRLNDRIPAMLADGTWERSCYYRMETDDRYLGCPLLVRLDKAAAPGRAEALVYIFQRILATEGSWPAAGYPSGRAFLDALRAHGCVSETEARPLPAAAAGVWASLYAEIAALPGSRLTANGVPVDFGSLLQPGEVEAAFAFADDWNDRRYWLETRDASYFFGWAFAD
;
A
#
# COMPACT_ATOMS: atom_id res chain seq x y z
N MET A 1 -4.56 -11.15 -10.89
CA MET A 1 -4.50 -12.20 -9.84
C MET A 1 -5.33 -11.68 -8.70
N ASP A 2 -6.44 -12.33 -8.40
CA ASP A 2 -7.36 -11.93 -7.32
C ASP A 2 -6.67 -12.11 -5.96
N LEU A 3 -6.83 -11.15 -5.04
CA LEU A 3 -6.30 -11.26 -3.67
C LEU A 3 -6.93 -12.43 -2.93
N ALA A 4 -8.21 -12.70 -3.14
CA ALA A 4 -8.86 -13.82 -2.46
C ALA A 4 -8.29 -15.16 -2.96
N GLU A 5 -8.12 -15.33 -4.28
CA GLU A 5 -7.41 -16.48 -4.86
C GLU A 5 -5.95 -16.59 -4.40
N LEU A 6 -5.23 -15.47 -4.32
CA LEU A 6 -3.83 -15.43 -3.85
C LEU A 6 -3.72 -16.08 -2.46
N PHE A 7 -4.54 -15.60 -1.52
CA PHE A 7 -4.53 -16.06 -0.14
C PHE A 7 -5.09 -17.48 -0.01
N ALA A 8 -6.10 -17.86 -0.80
CA ALA A 8 -6.74 -19.17 -0.74
C ALA A 8 -5.92 -20.30 -1.37
N GLN A 9 -5.32 -20.09 -2.54
CA GLN A 9 -4.73 -21.19 -3.33
C GLN A 9 -3.21 -21.32 -3.18
N ARG A 10 -2.48 -20.21 -3.01
CA ARG A 10 -1.01 -20.22 -3.11
C ARG A 10 -0.27 -20.01 -1.79
N LEU A 11 -0.90 -19.34 -0.83
CA LEU A 11 -0.22 -18.93 0.38
C LEU A 11 -0.86 -19.48 1.67
N ASN A 12 -1.95 -20.26 1.62
CA ASN A 12 -2.71 -20.64 2.82
C ASN A 12 -1.85 -21.26 3.94
N ASP A 13 -0.83 -22.05 3.59
CA ASP A 13 0.13 -22.64 4.56
C ASP A 13 1.41 -21.81 4.78
N ARG A 14 1.71 -20.87 3.86
CA ARG A 14 2.88 -19.98 3.93
C ARG A 14 2.58 -18.68 4.68
N ILE A 15 1.32 -18.24 4.72
CA ILE A 15 0.88 -16.99 5.35
C ILE A 15 1.31 -16.96 6.82
N PRO A 16 1.00 -17.96 7.68
CA PRO A 16 1.42 -17.88 9.07
C PRO A 16 2.93 -17.70 9.25
N ALA A 17 3.75 -18.37 8.42
CA ALA A 17 5.20 -18.24 8.46
C ALA A 17 5.67 -16.86 8.00
N MET A 18 5.12 -16.36 6.89
CA MET A 18 5.40 -15.02 6.39
C MET A 18 5.01 -13.95 7.38
N LEU A 19 3.82 -14.05 7.98
CA LEU A 19 3.37 -13.04 8.92
C LEU A 19 4.30 -12.97 10.16
N ALA A 20 4.96 -14.09 10.50
CA ALA A 20 5.85 -14.25 11.66
C ALA A 20 7.31 -13.85 11.46
N ASP A 21 7.78 -13.68 10.22
CA ASP A 21 9.22 -13.52 9.95
C ASP A 21 9.76 -12.09 10.14
N GLY A 22 8.90 -11.13 10.45
CA GLY A 22 9.26 -9.73 10.70
C GLY A 22 9.64 -8.94 9.44
N THR A 23 9.57 -9.52 8.24
CA THR A 23 9.94 -8.83 7.00
C THR A 23 9.08 -7.61 6.73
N TRP A 24 7.83 -7.59 7.21
CA TRP A 24 6.96 -6.41 7.14
C TRP A 24 7.57 -5.17 7.82
N GLU A 25 8.43 -5.33 8.84
CA GLU A 25 9.13 -4.22 9.50
C GLU A 25 10.17 -3.55 8.59
N ARG A 26 10.61 -4.25 7.53
CA ARG A 26 11.54 -3.72 6.53
C ARG A 26 10.85 -2.79 5.52
N SER A 27 9.51 -2.70 5.55
CA SER A 27 8.79 -1.73 4.73
C SER A 27 8.85 -0.32 5.32
N CYS A 28 8.80 0.67 4.45
CA CYS A 28 8.67 2.07 4.84
C CYS A 28 7.21 2.50 4.68
N TYR A 29 6.56 2.84 5.79
CA TYR A 29 5.23 3.44 5.81
C TYR A 29 5.37 4.95 5.73
N TYR A 30 4.81 5.52 4.69
CA TYR A 30 4.79 6.95 4.44
C TYR A 30 3.40 7.50 4.68
N ARG A 31 3.33 8.58 5.45
CA ARG A 31 2.10 9.32 5.68
C ARG A 31 2.28 10.75 5.22
N MET A 32 1.37 11.18 4.37
CA MET A 32 1.21 12.58 4.05
C MET A 32 0.31 13.24 5.11
N GLU A 33 0.81 14.32 5.67
CA GLU A 33 0.05 15.26 6.47
C GLU A 33 -0.17 16.51 5.63
N THR A 34 -1.41 16.98 5.56
CA THR A 34 -1.74 18.28 4.96
C THR A 34 -2.60 19.05 5.96
N ASP A 35 -2.59 20.38 5.89
CA ASP A 35 -3.51 21.22 6.66
C ASP A 35 -4.94 21.21 6.06
N ASP A 36 -5.12 20.54 4.91
CA ASP A 36 -6.38 20.44 4.20
C ASP A 36 -7.20 19.23 4.70
N ARG A 37 -8.34 19.52 5.34
CA ARG A 37 -9.26 18.50 5.85
C ARG A 37 -10.04 17.80 4.74
N TYR A 38 -10.11 18.38 3.55
CA TYR A 38 -10.88 17.84 2.42
C TYR A 38 -10.14 16.66 1.78
N LEU A 39 -8.84 16.80 1.54
CA LEU A 39 -8.07 15.84 0.76
C LEU A 39 -7.62 14.61 1.57
N GLY A 40 -8.02 14.46 2.84
CA GLY A 40 -7.61 13.32 3.66
C GLY A 40 -6.07 13.22 3.84
N CYS A 41 -5.58 12.04 4.23
CA CYS A 41 -4.16 11.76 4.42
C CYS A 41 -3.74 10.58 3.54
N PRO A 42 -3.22 10.82 2.33
CA PRO A 42 -2.76 9.73 1.48
C PRO A 42 -1.63 8.98 2.18
N LEU A 43 -1.70 7.65 2.11
CA LEU A 43 -0.69 6.74 2.62
C LEU A 43 0.02 6.07 1.46
N LEU A 44 1.30 5.77 1.67
CA LEU A 44 2.09 4.97 0.76
C LEU A 44 2.93 4.01 1.58
N VAL A 45 3.00 2.76 1.19
CA VAL A 45 3.92 1.79 1.80
C VAL A 45 4.83 1.22 0.73
N ARG A 46 6.13 1.25 0.98
CA ARG A 46 7.18 0.76 0.09
C ARG A 46 7.84 -0.46 0.70
N LEU A 47 8.09 -1.49 -0.12
CA LEU A 47 8.89 -2.64 0.24
C LEU A 47 9.89 -2.96 -0.87
N ASP A 48 11.17 -3.09 -0.51
CA ASP A 48 12.19 -3.51 -1.47
C ASP A 48 11.96 -4.95 -1.93
N LYS A 49 12.14 -5.22 -3.22
CA LYS A 49 12.08 -6.59 -3.76
C LYS A 49 13.17 -7.51 -3.18
N ALA A 50 14.24 -6.94 -2.63
CA ALA A 50 15.23 -7.70 -1.87
C ALA A 50 14.65 -8.32 -0.58
N ALA A 51 13.57 -7.74 -0.02
CA ALA A 51 12.85 -8.29 1.12
C ALA A 51 11.77 -9.28 0.68
N ALA A 52 11.04 -8.98 -0.41
CA ALA A 52 10.03 -9.85 -0.98
C ALA A 52 10.05 -9.77 -2.52
N PRO A 53 10.69 -10.71 -3.22
CA PRO A 53 10.86 -10.63 -4.67
C PRO A 53 9.56 -10.92 -5.43
N GLY A 54 8.64 -11.67 -4.83
CA GLY A 54 7.33 -11.97 -5.41
C GLY A 54 6.27 -10.96 -4.99
N ARG A 55 5.40 -10.59 -5.95
CA ARG A 55 4.25 -9.69 -5.72
C ARG A 55 3.34 -10.19 -4.61
N ALA A 56 3.08 -11.50 -4.62
CA ALA A 56 2.22 -12.17 -3.66
C ALA A 56 2.75 -11.96 -2.23
N GLU A 57 4.04 -12.20 -2.05
CA GLU A 57 4.73 -12.00 -0.80
C GLU A 57 4.74 -10.53 -0.36
N ALA A 58 5.07 -9.62 -1.28
CA ALA A 58 5.15 -8.20 -1.01
C ALA A 58 3.80 -7.59 -0.59
N LEU A 59 2.68 -8.02 -1.20
CA LEU A 59 1.33 -7.60 -0.82
C LEU A 59 1.03 -7.94 0.64
N VAL A 60 1.37 -9.14 1.10
CA VAL A 60 1.15 -9.56 2.49
C VAL A 60 1.89 -8.63 3.44
N TYR A 61 3.19 -8.46 3.25
CA TYR A 61 4.03 -7.64 4.13
C TYR A 61 3.63 -6.16 4.14
N ILE A 62 3.28 -5.61 2.98
CA ILE A 62 2.83 -4.22 2.87
C ILE A 62 1.51 -4.02 3.63
N PHE A 63 0.55 -4.92 3.45
CA PHE A 63 -0.72 -4.78 4.17
C PHE A 63 -0.59 -5.03 5.66
N GLN A 64 0.30 -5.94 6.09
CA GLN A 64 0.66 -6.08 7.50
C GLN A 64 1.21 -4.78 8.08
N ARG A 65 2.09 -4.09 7.33
CA ARG A 65 2.63 -2.81 7.78
C ARG A 65 1.52 -1.78 8.01
N ILE A 66 0.55 -1.71 7.11
CA ILE A 66 -0.59 -0.79 7.25
C ILE A 66 -1.37 -1.14 8.52
N LEU A 67 -1.78 -2.39 8.68
CA LEU A 67 -2.56 -2.85 9.84
C LEU A 67 -1.82 -2.68 11.16
N ALA A 68 -0.49 -2.91 11.18
CA ALA A 68 0.34 -2.70 12.35
C ALA A 68 0.46 -1.21 12.73
N THR A 69 0.56 -0.33 11.73
CA THR A 69 0.65 1.12 11.95
C THR A 69 -0.67 1.71 12.43
N GLU A 70 -1.80 1.19 11.94
CA GLU A 70 -3.15 1.54 12.39
C GLU A 70 -3.55 0.80 13.68
N GLY A 71 -2.60 0.18 14.40
CA GLY A 71 -2.81 -0.46 15.71
C GLY A 71 -3.74 -1.68 15.71
N SER A 72 -3.99 -2.25 14.54
CA SER A 72 -5.08 -3.21 14.30
C SER A 72 -4.60 -4.66 14.20
N TRP A 73 -3.28 -4.89 14.18
CA TRP A 73 -2.71 -6.23 14.16
C TRP A 73 -2.15 -6.64 15.54
N PRO A 74 -2.80 -7.54 16.26
CA PRO A 74 -2.37 -7.95 17.59
C PRO A 74 -1.19 -8.92 17.55
N ALA A 75 -0.33 -8.87 18.58
CA ALA A 75 0.76 -9.81 18.81
C ALA A 75 0.32 -11.26 19.12
N ALA A 76 -1.00 -11.53 19.15
CA ALA A 76 -1.59 -12.78 19.61
C ALA A 76 -2.15 -13.61 18.44
N GLY A 77 -1.26 -14.07 17.56
CA GLY A 77 -1.56 -15.09 16.55
C GLY A 77 -1.82 -14.56 15.15
N TYR A 78 -1.31 -15.30 14.17
CA TYR A 78 -1.40 -14.97 12.76
C TYR A 78 -2.66 -15.59 12.13
N PRO A 79 -3.55 -14.80 11.50
CA PRO A 79 -4.79 -15.29 10.94
C PRO A 79 -4.56 -16.19 9.73
N SER A 80 -5.59 -16.99 9.41
CA SER A 80 -5.70 -17.67 8.10
C SER A 80 -5.84 -16.64 6.97
N GLY A 81 -5.59 -17.05 5.73
CA GLY A 81 -5.69 -16.15 4.58
C GLY A 81 -7.06 -15.48 4.42
N ARG A 82 -8.16 -16.16 4.77
CA ARG A 82 -9.50 -15.56 4.74
C ARG A 82 -9.69 -14.50 5.83
N ALA A 83 -9.29 -14.80 7.07
CA ALA A 83 -9.37 -13.84 8.16
C ALA A 83 -8.46 -12.62 7.93
N PHE A 84 -7.30 -12.83 7.27
CA PHE A 84 -6.43 -11.73 6.83
C PHE A 84 -7.17 -10.80 5.85
N LEU A 85 -7.78 -11.36 4.81
CA LEU A 85 -8.53 -10.56 3.81
C LEU A 85 -9.72 -9.81 4.42
N ASP A 86 -10.45 -10.43 5.34
CA ASP A 86 -11.58 -9.79 6.01
C ASP A 86 -11.12 -8.58 6.86
N ALA A 87 -9.95 -8.67 7.50
CA ALA A 87 -9.33 -7.54 8.19
C ALA A 87 -8.94 -6.40 7.23
N LEU A 88 -8.36 -6.70 6.06
CA LEU A 88 -8.01 -5.67 5.06
C LEU A 88 -9.23 -4.86 4.63
N ARG A 89 -10.36 -5.52 4.42
CA ARG A 89 -11.63 -4.86 4.05
C ARG A 89 -12.16 -4.03 5.20
N ALA A 90 -12.15 -4.56 6.43
CA ALA A 90 -12.64 -3.84 7.61
C ALA A 90 -11.85 -2.55 7.89
N HIS A 91 -10.55 -2.53 7.57
CA HIS A 91 -9.68 -1.36 7.74
C HIS A 91 -9.59 -0.47 6.49
N GLY A 92 -10.41 -0.70 5.46
CA GLY A 92 -10.38 0.10 4.24
C GLY A 92 -9.03 0.06 3.53
N CYS A 93 -8.28 -1.04 3.64
CA CYS A 93 -7.03 -1.23 2.88
C CYS A 93 -7.33 -1.64 1.43
N VAL A 94 -8.44 -2.33 1.18
CA VAL A 94 -8.91 -2.74 -0.15
C VAL A 94 -10.44 -2.72 -0.21
N SER A 95 -10.99 -2.18 -1.29
CA SER A 95 -12.45 -2.12 -1.53
C SER A 95 -12.88 -3.19 -2.52
N GLU A 96 -12.08 -3.41 -3.57
CA GLU A 96 -12.19 -4.57 -4.44
C GLU A 96 -11.12 -5.61 -4.06
N THR A 97 -11.43 -6.89 -4.29
CA THR A 97 -10.45 -7.98 -4.08
C THR A 97 -9.61 -8.28 -5.31
N GLU A 98 -10.11 -7.90 -6.47
CA GLU A 98 -9.41 -8.10 -7.72
C GLU A 98 -8.62 -6.86 -8.11
N ALA A 99 -7.31 -7.02 -8.28
CA ALA A 99 -6.47 -5.97 -8.85
C ALA A 99 -6.65 -5.95 -10.37
N ARG A 100 -7.07 -4.82 -10.93
CA ARG A 100 -7.17 -4.62 -12.38
C ARG A 100 -5.96 -3.85 -12.93
N PRO A 101 -5.37 -4.25 -14.07
CA PRO A 101 -4.28 -3.49 -14.68
C PRO A 101 -4.72 -2.07 -15.01
N LEU A 102 -3.89 -1.08 -14.68
CA LEU A 102 -4.11 0.29 -15.10
C LEU A 102 -3.51 0.53 -16.50
N PRO A 103 -4.15 1.38 -17.33
CA PRO A 103 -3.52 1.86 -18.55
C PRO A 103 -2.20 2.57 -18.24
N ALA A 104 -1.19 2.47 -19.11
CA ALA A 104 0.12 3.10 -18.88
C ALA A 104 0.05 4.62 -18.59
N ALA A 105 -0.93 5.32 -19.19
CA ALA A 105 -1.18 6.74 -18.92
C ALA A 105 -1.65 7.02 -17.48
N ALA A 106 -2.30 6.05 -16.82
CA ALA A 106 -2.80 6.18 -15.46
C ALA A 106 -1.70 6.03 -14.40
N ALA A 107 -0.54 5.41 -14.71
CA ALA A 107 0.61 5.42 -13.81
C ALA A 107 1.15 6.85 -13.56
N GLY A 108 1.01 7.73 -14.56
CA GLY A 108 1.33 9.15 -14.43
C GLY A 108 0.38 9.90 -13.48
N VAL A 109 -0.88 9.46 -13.37
CA VAL A 109 -1.88 10.08 -12.47
C VAL A 109 -1.44 9.98 -11.01
N TRP A 110 -0.77 8.89 -10.61
CA TRP A 110 -0.23 8.75 -9.26
C TRP A 110 0.88 9.77 -8.96
N ALA A 111 1.83 9.92 -9.88
CA ALA A 111 2.92 10.89 -9.69
C ALA A 111 2.41 12.33 -9.72
N SER A 112 1.42 12.63 -10.57
CA SER A 112 0.75 13.93 -10.59
C SER A 112 0.00 14.19 -9.29
N LEU A 113 -0.73 13.21 -8.76
CA LEU A 113 -1.42 13.34 -7.47
C LEU A 113 -0.43 13.61 -6.33
N TYR A 114 0.67 12.88 -6.27
CA TYR A 114 1.68 13.08 -5.24
C TYR A 114 2.34 14.46 -5.35
N ALA A 115 2.62 14.92 -6.58
CA ALA A 115 3.17 16.23 -6.84
C ALA A 115 2.19 17.37 -6.48
N GLU A 116 0.90 17.21 -6.81
CA GLU A 116 -0.16 18.16 -6.45
C GLU A 116 -0.31 18.29 -4.93
N ILE A 117 -0.32 17.15 -4.22
CA ILE A 117 -0.42 17.12 -2.76
C ILE A 117 0.84 17.72 -2.10
N ALA A 118 2.03 17.40 -2.62
CA ALA A 118 3.30 17.97 -2.14
C ALA A 118 3.37 19.50 -2.33
N ALA A 119 2.62 20.05 -3.29
CA ALA A 119 2.56 21.48 -3.54
C ALA A 119 1.59 22.23 -2.62
N LEU A 120 0.78 21.54 -1.81
CA LEU A 120 -0.16 22.19 -0.89
C LEU A 120 0.58 22.86 0.29
N PRO A 121 0.09 24.01 0.79
CA PRO A 121 0.63 24.65 1.98
C PRO A 121 0.56 23.72 3.20
N GLY A 122 1.63 23.69 3.99
CA GLY A 122 1.68 22.88 5.21
C GLY A 122 1.89 21.38 4.98
N SER A 123 1.98 20.92 3.73
CA SER A 123 2.25 19.52 3.41
C SER A 123 3.55 19.04 4.02
N ARG A 124 3.46 17.92 4.74
CA ARG A 124 4.59 17.23 5.34
C ARG A 124 4.48 15.76 5.03
N LEU A 125 5.63 15.16 4.79
CA LEU A 125 5.75 13.75 4.58
C LEU A 125 6.59 13.15 5.68
N THR A 126 6.10 12.07 6.27
CA THR A 126 6.87 11.28 7.22
C THR A 126 7.09 9.88 6.68
N ALA A 127 8.29 9.34 6.88
CA ALA A 127 8.62 7.94 6.71
C ALA A 127 8.75 7.33 8.11
N ASN A 128 7.88 6.39 8.45
CA ASN A 128 7.81 5.76 9.77
C ASN A 128 7.77 6.81 10.91
N GLY A 129 7.04 7.92 10.70
CA GLY A 129 6.91 9.03 11.65
C GLY A 129 8.07 10.05 11.64
N VAL A 130 9.10 9.84 10.82
CA VAL A 130 10.23 10.77 10.69
C VAL A 130 10.05 11.62 9.43
N PRO A 131 10.14 12.97 9.50
CA PRO A 131 10.03 13.83 8.33
C PRO A 131 11.04 13.49 7.23
N VAL A 132 10.60 13.48 5.97
CA VAL A 132 11.43 13.23 4.78
C VAL A 132 11.01 14.12 3.61
N ASP A 133 11.90 14.30 2.64
CA ASP A 133 11.62 15.07 1.42
C ASP A 133 10.75 14.28 0.42
N PHE A 134 9.88 14.99 -0.29
CA PHE A 134 8.96 14.43 -1.28
C PHE A 134 9.66 13.84 -2.51
N GLY A 135 10.77 14.45 -2.94
CA GLY A 135 11.39 14.19 -4.25
C GLY A 135 12.04 12.81 -4.40
N SER A 136 12.19 12.04 -3.32
CA SER A 136 12.96 10.79 -3.31
C SER A 136 12.12 9.50 -3.39
N LEU A 137 10.80 9.60 -3.50
CA LEU A 137 9.92 8.49 -3.16
C LEU A 137 9.64 7.50 -4.29
N LEU A 138 9.26 8.00 -5.45
CA LEU A 138 9.03 7.23 -6.67
C LEU A 138 8.85 8.19 -7.84
N GLN A 139 9.66 8.05 -8.88
CA GLN A 139 9.54 8.86 -10.09
C GLN A 139 8.60 8.17 -11.10
N PRO A 140 7.74 8.93 -11.83
CA PRO A 140 6.79 8.31 -12.77
C PRO A 140 7.43 7.42 -13.84
N GLY A 141 8.68 7.67 -14.22
CA GLY A 141 9.42 6.85 -15.18
C GLY A 141 9.93 5.51 -14.65
N GLU A 142 9.82 5.25 -13.35
CA GLU A 142 10.32 4.03 -12.70
C GLU A 142 9.25 2.93 -12.58
N VAL A 143 7.97 3.27 -12.84
CA VAL A 143 6.84 2.34 -12.70
C VAL A 143 6.77 1.42 -13.92
N GLU A 144 7.02 0.13 -13.71
CA GLU A 144 6.95 -0.92 -14.73
C GLU A 144 5.54 -1.51 -14.84
N ALA A 145 4.79 -1.54 -13.74
CA ALA A 145 3.40 -2.01 -13.72
C ALA A 145 2.57 -1.30 -12.64
N ALA A 146 1.28 -1.12 -12.93
CA ALA A 146 0.33 -0.52 -12.00
C ALA A 146 -1.00 -1.27 -12.04
N PHE A 147 -1.62 -1.48 -10.89
CA PHE A 147 -2.90 -2.16 -10.74
C PHE A 147 -3.78 -1.39 -9.75
N ALA A 148 -5.06 -1.28 -10.02
CA ALA A 148 -6.03 -0.69 -9.11
C ALA A 148 -6.79 -1.75 -8.32
N PHE A 149 -6.88 -1.56 -7.01
CA PHE A 149 -7.82 -2.22 -6.10
C PHE A 149 -9.08 -1.37 -5.85
N ALA A 150 -8.98 -0.06 -6.09
CA ALA A 150 -10.09 0.88 -6.13
C ALA A 150 -9.66 2.07 -6.98
N ASP A 151 -10.53 2.55 -7.86
CA ASP A 151 -10.24 3.69 -8.74
C ASP A 151 -11.54 4.42 -9.05
N ASP A 152 -12.07 5.09 -8.04
CA ASP A 152 -13.20 6.01 -8.18
C ASP A 152 -12.86 7.40 -7.63
N TRP A 153 -13.85 8.29 -7.66
CA TRP A 153 -13.65 9.67 -7.25
C TRP A 153 -13.30 9.79 -5.75
N ASN A 154 -13.87 8.95 -4.89
CA ASN A 154 -13.74 9.03 -3.44
C ASN A 154 -12.71 8.04 -2.86
N ASP A 155 -12.35 6.98 -3.61
CA ASP A 155 -11.45 5.93 -3.16
C ASP A 155 -10.46 5.51 -4.26
N ARG A 156 -9.17 5.70 -3.97
CA ARG A 156 -8.07 5.38 -4.89
C ARG A 156 -7.03 4.53 -4.20
N ARG A 157 -6.91 3.28 -4.62
CA ARG A 157 -5.98 2.29 -4.04
C ARG A 157 -5.25 1.58 -5.16
N TYR A 158 -3.94 1.77 -5.20
CA TYR A 158 -3.10 1.29 -6.29
C TYR A 158 -1.93 0.47 -5.78
N TRP A 159 -1.64 -0.61 -6.49
CA TRP A 159 -0.37 -1.32 -6.44
C TRP A 159 0.54 -0.82 -7.55
N LEU A 160 1.77 -0.47 -7.22
CA LEU A 160 2.78 -0.06 -8.20
C LEU A 160 4.01 -0.97 -8.06
N GLU A 161 4.56 -1.38 -9.20
CA GLU A 161 5.82 -2.13 -9.26
C GLU A 161 6.85 -1.34 -10.02
N THR A 162 8.03 -1.25 -9.44
CA THR A 162 9.24 -0.79 -10.10
C THR A 162 10.19 -1.96 -10.28
N ARG A 163 11.36 -1.72 -10.87
CA ARG A 163 12.43 -2.70 -10.93
C ARG A 163 12.80 -3.25 -9.55
N ASP A 164 12.94 -2.37 -8.55
CA ASP A 164 13.60 -2.69 -7.27
C ASP A 164 12.66 -2.71 -6.06
N ALA A 165 11.44 -2.18 -6.18
CA ALA A 165 10.49 -2.06 -5.08
C ALA A 165 9.04 -2.24 -5.52
N SER A 166 8.23 -2.61 -4.53
CA SER A 166 6.78 -2.68 -4.60
C SER A 166 6.17 -1.60 -3.72
N TYR A 167 5.08 -1.01 -4.19
CA TYR A 167 4.40 0.09 -3.50
C TYR A 167 2.90 -0.16 -3.42
N PHE A 168 2.30 0.19 -2.29
CA PHE A 168 0.86 0.36 -2.17
C PHE A 168 0.56 1.81 -1.85
N PHE A 169 -0.24 2.45 -2.69
CA PHE A 169 -0.80 3.78 -2.46
C PHE A 169 -2.26 3.65 -2.06
N GLY A 170 -2.65 4.33 -1.00
CA GLY A 170 -4.05 4.43 -0.57
C GLY A 170 -4.42 5.88 -0.35
N TRP A 171 -5.54 6.29 -0.91
CA TRP A 171 -6.11 7.60 -0.70
C TRP A 171 -7.64 7.51 -0.63
N ALA A 172 -8.19 8.01 0.46
CA ALA A 172 -9.62 8.19 0.66
C ALA A 172 -9.87 9.60 1.18
N PHE A 173 -10.93 10.24 0.70
CA PHE A 173 -11.40 11.51 1.24
C PHE A 173 -11.94 11.26 2.67
N ALA A 174 -11.74 12.22 3.57
CA ALA A 174 -12.40 12.17 4.87
C ALA A 174 -13.90 12.42 4.66
N ASP A 175 -14.74 11.54 5.20
CA ASP A 175 -16.20 11.73 5.24
C ASP A 175 -16.60 13.02 5.97
#